data_AF-A0A382VZH8-F1
#
_entry.id   AF-A0A382VZH8-F1
#
_cell.length_a   1.000
_cell.length_b   1.000
_cell.length_c   1.000
_cell.angle_alpha   90.00
_cell.angle_beta   90.00
_cell.angle_gamma   90.00
#
_symmetry.space_group_name_H-M   'P 1'
#
loop_
_entity.id
_entity.type
_entity.pdbx_description
1 polymer ?
#
loop_
_entity_poly.entity_id
_entity_poly.type
_entity_poly.pdbx_seq_one_letter_code
_entity_poly.pdbx_strand_id
1 'polypeptide(L)'
;MQSVNECFNIVCGDCLKFIKSQESKTEKFKNKNRMIKSFLIPVCFWIFKKASKKKPLILGLSGGQGIGKTTISSIITLILKKYFKLNIFKISIDDFYKTRKERFLLSKKIHSLLMTRGVPGTHDINIMLNFFKRVKKNNFKSLKLPKF
;
A
#
# COMPACT_ATOMS: atom_id res chain seq x y z
N MET A 1 10.33 3.01 24.68
CA MET A 1 10.99 4.14 23.98
C MET A 1 12.33 3.74 23.35
N GLN A 2 13.13 2.87 23.98
CA GLN A 2 14.44 2.44 23.47
C GLN A 2 14.38 1.75 22.08
N SER A 3 13.42 0.84 21.88
CA SER A 3 13.22 0.14 20.59
C SER A 3 12.80 1.05 19.43
N VAL A 4 12.08 2.14 19.71
CA VAL A 4 11.69 3.13 18.67
C VAL A 4 12.90 3.94 18.21
N ASN A 5 13.78 4.34 19.13
CA ASN A 5 15.01 5.05 18.79
C ASN A 5 15.97 4.17 17.99
N GLU A 6 16.13 2.92 18.40
CA GLU A 6 16.93 1.94 17.68
C GLU A 6 16.41 1.72 16.25
N CYS A 7 15.11 1.44 16.12
CA CYS A 7 14.46 1.30 14.81
C CYS A 7 14.68 2.55 13.95
N PHE A 8 14.51 3.74 14.53
CA PHE A 8 14.71 5.00 13.84
C PHE A 8 16.14 5.13 13.30
N ASN A 9 17.15 4.84 14.11
CA ASN A 9 18.55 4.92 13.69
C ASN A 9 18.86 4.02 12.49
N ILE A 10 18.24 2.83 12.42
CA ILE A 10 18.45 1.86 11.33
C ILE A 10 17.75 2.28 10.02
N VAL A 11 16.55 2.87 10.11
CA VAL A 11 15.69 3.11 8.93
C VAL A 11 15.65 4.56 8.46
N CYS A 12 16.05 5.53 9.29
CA CYS A 12 15.87 6.96 9.02
C CYS A 12 16.53 7.39 7.71
N GLY A 13 17.78 6.98 7.45
CA GLY A 13 18.49 7.34 6.21
C GLY A 13 17.74 6.94 4.94
N ASP A 14 17.28 5.68 4.88
CA ASP A 14 16.53 5.16 3.75
C ASP A 14 15.14 5.79 3.62
N CYS A 15 14.46 6.01 4.74
CA CYS A 15 13.17 6.68 4.75
C CYS A 15 13.29 8.11 4.24
N LEU A 16 14.31 8.85 4.68
CA LEU A 16 14.57 10.22 4.21
C LEU A 16 14.98 10.25 2.74
N LYS A 17 15.78 9.28 2.28
CA LYS A 17 16.13 9.13 0.86
C LYS A 17 14.87 8.90 0.01
N PHE A 18 13.98 8.01 0.46
CA PHE A 18 12.70 7.78 -0.21
C PHE A 18 11.83 9.05 -0.20
N ILE A 19 11.65 9.71 0.95
CA ILE A 19 10.85 10.94 1.03
C ILE A 19 11.39 12.00 0.07
N LYS A 20 12.71 12.23 0.02
CA LYS A 20 13.34 13.16 -0.92
C LYS A 20 13.01 12.83 -2.38
N SER A 21 12.93 11.55 -2.75
CA SER A 21 12.56 11.12 -4.11
C SER A 21 11.09 11.40 -4.47
N GLN A 22 10.24 11.64 -3.47
CA GLN A 22 8.82 11.94 -3.66
C GLN A 22 8.52 13.45 -3.60
N GLU A 23 9.51 14.29 -3.27
CA GLU A 23 9.35 15.74 -3.18
C GLU A 23 9.51 16.41 -4.53
N SER A 24 8.73 17.47 -4.75
CA SER A 24 8.94 18.39 -5.86
C SER A 24 9.63 19.67 -5.37
N LYS A 25 9.95 20.60 -6.29
CA LYS A 25 10.53 21.90 -5.92
C LYS A 25 9.59 22.70 -5.01
N THR A 26 8.28 22.57 -5.23
CA THR A 26 7.22 23.34 -4.55
C THR A 26 6.57 22.59 -3.40
N GLU A 27 6.56 21.26 -3.43
CA GLU A 27 5.90 20.42 -2.42
C GLU A 27 6.93 19.58 -1.64
N LYS A 28 7.26 20.06 -0.43
CA LYS A 28 8.21 19.41 0.48
C LYS A 28 7.51 18.91 1.74
N PHE A 29 7.92 17.74 2.21
CA PHE A 29 7.46 17.18 3.48
C PHE A 29 8.08 17.96 4.63
N LYS A 30 7.22 18.53 5.49
CA LYS A 30 7.63 19.13 6.76
C LYS A 30 7.78 18.05 7.83
N ASN A 31 8.66 18.26 8.81
CA ASN A 31 8.79 17.42 10.01
C ASN A 31 9.01 15.92 9.75
N LYS A 32 9.80 15.57 8.73
CA LYS A 32 10.06 14.17 8.28
C LYS A 32 10.48 13.23 9.41
N ASN A 33 11.42 13.68 10.25
CA ASN A 33 11.91 12.87 11.37
C ASN A 33 10.81 12.58 12.39
N ARG A 34 9.99 13.59 12.72
CA ARG A 34 8.84 13.41 13.61
C ARG A 34 7.80 12.47 12.99
N MET A 35 7.51 12.62 11.71
CA MET A 35 6.60 11.71 10.99
C MET A 35 7.05 10.25 11.12
N ILE A 36 8.32 9.97 10.81
CA ILE A 36 8.87 8.62 10.87
C ILE A 36 8.89 8.11 12.32
N LYS A 37 9.49 8.89 13.24
CA LYS A 37 9.77 8.46 14.62
C LYS A 37 8.52 8.37 15.49
N SER A 38 7.65 9.37 15.41
CA SER A 38 6.50 9.50 16.32
C SER A 38 5.23 8.82 15.82
N PHE A 39 5.13 8.53 14.51
CA PHE A 39 3.91 7.95 13.93
C PHE A 39 4.17 6.64 13.19
N LEU A 40 5.06 6.64 12.18
CA LEU A 40 5.23 5.48 11.31
C LEU A 40 5.89 4.29 12.01
N ILE A 41 6.94 4.53 12.79
CA ILE A 41 7.61 3.46 13.55
C ILE A 41 6.66 2.83 14.59
N PRO A 42 5.93 3.60 15.43
CA PRO A 42 4.93 3.02 16.34
C PRO A 42 3.88 2.17 15.63
N VAL A 43 3.37 2.63 14.47
CA VAL A 43 2.45 1.82 13.63
C VAL A 43 3.12 0.53 13.17
N CYS A 44 4.39 0.56 12.77
CA CYS A 44 5.11 -0.65 12.36
C CYS A 44 5.28 -1.65 13.52
N PHE A 45 5.57 -1.18 14.74
CA PHE A 45 5.60 -2.05 15.93
C PHE A 45 4.21 -2.66 16.22
N TRP A 46 3.14 -1.89 16.06
CA TRP A 46 1.78 -2.40 16.20
C TRP A 46 1.46 -3.47 15.15
N ILE A 47 1.81 -3.24 13.88
CA ILE A 47 1.66 -4.20 12.79
C ILE A 47 2.42 -5.49 13.11
N PHE A 48 3.68 -5.37 13.53
CA PHE A 48 4.52 -6.53 13.86
C PHE A 48 3.90 -7.38 14.98
N LYS A 49 3.38 -6.75 16.04
CA LYS A 49 2.68 -7.45 17.13
C LYS A 49 1.41 -8.19 16.68
N LYS A 50 0.74 -7.70 15.62
CA LYS A 50 -0.47 -8.32 15.06
C LYS A 50 -0.17 -9.39 14.01
N ALA A 51 1.02 -9.37 13.43
CA ALA A 51 1.43 -10.37 12.45
C ALA A 51 1.59 -11.75 13.10
N SER A 52 1.13 -12.79 12.42
CA SER A 52 1.27 -14.19 12.85
C SER A 52 2.07 -14.97 11.80
N LYS A 53 2.85 -15.97 12.23
CA LYS A 53 3.53 -16.88 11.31
C LYS A 53 2.57 -17.81 10.57
N LYS A 54 1.34 -18.02 11.07
CA LYS A 54 0.38 -19.00 10.52
C LYS A 54 -0.45 -18.47 9.34
N LYS A 55 -0.70 -17.15 9.28
CA LYS A 55 -1.55 -16.55 8.24
C LYS A 55 -1.08 -15.13 7.90
N PRO A 56 -1.18 -14.70 6.64
CA PRO A 56 -0.83 -13.34 6.26
C PRO A 56 -1.79 -12.33 6.91
N LEU A 57 -1.22 -11.25 7.45
CA LEU A 57 -1.98 -10.11 7.94
C LEU A 57 -2.35 -9.21 6.75
N ILE A 58 -3.64 -8.97 6.55
CA ILE A 58 -4.15 -8.07 5.51
C ILE A 58 -4.46 -6.72 6.16
N LEU A 59 -3.82 -5.66 5.68
CA LEU A 59 -4.02 -4.29 6.18
C LEU A 59 -4.54 -3.41 5.05
N GLY A 60 -5.71 -2.79 5.26
CA GLY A 60 -6.26 -1.79 4.37
C GLY A 60 -5.79 -0.39 4.76
N LEU A 61 -5.36 0.41 3.77
CA LEU A 61 -5.06 1.83 3.94
C LEU A 61 -5.97 2.64 3.01
N SER A 62 -6.88 3.42 3.60
CA SER A 62 -7.84 4.26 2.88
C SER A 62 -7.59 5.75 3.15
N GLY A 63 -8.24 6.62 2.35
CA GLY A 63 -8.10 8.07 2.44
C GLY A 63 -8.40 8.74 1.10
N GLY A 64 -8.53 10.07 1.09
CA GLY A 64 -8.78 10.86 -0.13
C GLY A 64 -7.66 10.79 -1.17
N GLN A 65 -7.93 11.23 -2.40
CA GLN A 65 -6.90 11.37 -3.43
C GLN A 65 -5.87 12.42 -3.00
N GLY A 66 -4.59 12.21 -3.33
CA GLY A 66 -3.52 13.16 -3.00
C GLY A 66 -3.04 13.13 -1.54
N ILE A 67 -3.72 12.44 -0.61
CA ILE A 67 -3.34 12.43 0.82
C ILE A 67 -2.06 11.65 1.15
N GLY A 68 -1.36 11.10 0.16
CA GLY A 68 -0.07 10.42 0.37
C GLY A 68 -0.13 8.94 0.76
N LYS A 69 -1.25 8.23 0.51
CA LYS A 69 -1.40 6.78 0.81
C LYS A 69 -0.26 5.93 0.24
N THR A 70 0.08 6.15 -1.03
CA THR A 70 1.16 5.42 -1.71
C THR A 70 2.52 5.70 -1.06
N THR A 71 2.75 6.93 -0.62
CA THR A 71 3.97 7.34 0.06
C THR A 71 4.09 6.68 1.43
N ILE A 72 3.05 6.81 2.27
CA ILE A 72 3.03 6.25 3.63
C ILE A 72 3.12 4.72 3.61
N SER A 73 2.35 4.06 2.74
CA SER A 73 2.43 2.59 2.60
C SER A 73 3.82 2.11 2.15
N SER A 74 4.52 2.88 1.32
CA SER A 74 5.88 2.54 0.89
C SER A 74 6.90 2.70 2.02
N ILE A 75 6.79 3.77 2.83
CA ILE A 75 7.66 3.95 4.01
C ILE A 75 7.41 2.87 5.06
N ILE A 76 6.14 2.55 5.37
CA ILE A 76 5.79 1.45 6.28
C ILE A 76 6.37 0.12 5.78
N THR A 77 6.25 -0.15 4.47
CA THR A 77 6.82 -1.35 3.84
C THR A 77 8.33 -1.40 4.02
N LEU A 78 9.03 -0.27 3.83
CA LEU A 78 10.47 -0.16 3.99
C LEU A 78 10.88 -0.47 5.44
N ILE A 79 10.24 0.16 6.43
CA ILE A 79 10.55 -0.04 7.86
C ILE A 79 10.32 -1.50 8.26
N LEU A 80 9.16 -2.07 7.91
CA LEU A 80 8.80 -3.44 8.25
C LEU A 80 9.71 -4.49 7.57
N LYS A 81 10.17 -4.25 6.34
CA LYS A 81 11.17 -5.11 5.68
C LYS A 81 12.55 -4.97 6.32
N LYS A 82 13.03 -3.74 6.52
CA LYS A 82 14.42 -3.49 6.92
C LYS A 82 14.68 -3.84 8.38
N TYR A 83 13.83 -3.36 9.29
CA TYR A 83 14.02 -3.56 10.74
C TYR A 83 13.37 -4.87 11.23
N PHE A 84 12.11 -5.12 10.88
CA PHE A 84 11.36 -6.29 11.38
C PHE A 84 11.54 -7.56 10.53
N LYS A 85 12.26 -7.48 9.40
CA LYS A 85 12.53 -8.60 8.48
C LYS A 85 11.26 -9.32 8.00
N LEU A 86 10.16 -8.60 7.84
CA LEU A 86 8.90 -9.17 7.35
C LEU A 86 8.86 -9.25 5.82
N ASN A 87 8.22 -10.32 5.32
CA ASN A 87 7.82 -10.42 3.92
C ASN A 87 6.53 -9.61 3.70
N ILE A 88 6.60 -8.60 2.84
CA ILE A 88 5.50 -7.67 2.61
C ILE A 88 5.24 -7.54 1.12
N PHE A 89 3.97 -7.67 0.78
CA PHE A 89 3.42 -7.40 -0.53
C PHE A 89 2.46 -6.20 -0.42
N LYS A 90 2.65 -5.21 -1.30
CA LYS A 90 1.79 -4.02 -1.40
C LYS A 90 1.02 -4.10 -2.71
N ILE A 91 -0.28 -3.83 -2.66
CA ILE A 91 -1.15 -3.74 -3.82
C ILE A 91 -2.08 -2.54 -3.69
N SER A 92 -2.42 -1.90 -4.81
CA SER A 92 -3.44 -0.86 -4.87
C SER A 92 -4.76 -1.42 -5.37
N ILE A 93 -5.87 -0.82 -4.97
CA ILE A 93 -7.16 -1.10 -5.62
C ILE A 93 -7.12 -0.74 -7.12
N ASP A 94 -6.31 0.25 -7.47
CA ASP A 94 -6.12 0.69 -8.85
C ASP A 94 -5.52 -0.41 -9.74
N ASP A 95 -4.79 -1.37 -9.18
CA ASP A 95 -4.25 -2.51 -9.94
C ASP A 95 -5.37 -3.43 -10.45
N PHE A 96 -6.58 -3.33 -9.87
CA PHE A 96 -7.76 -4.11 -10.23
C PHE A 96 -8.73 -3.33 -11.11
N TYR A 97 -8.31 -2.27 -11.82
CA TYR A 97 -9.19 -1.66 -12.83
C TYR A 97 -9.52 -2.65 -13.95
N LYS A 98 -10.74 -2.55 -14.47
CA LYS A 98 -11.09 -3.16 -15.76
C LYS A 98 -10.20 -2.63 -16.86
N THR A 99 -10.09 -3.35 -17.96
CA THR A 99 -9.39 -2.85 -19.15
C THR A 99 -10.10 -1.62 -19.72
N ARG A 100 -9.38 -0.81 -20.51
CA ARG A 100 -9.98 0.33 -21.23
C ARG A 100 -11.14 -0.10 -22.12
N LYS A 101 -11.05 -1.26 -22.76
CA LYS A 101 -12.10 -1.83 -23.62
C LYS A 101 -13.35 -2.16 -22.82
N GLU A 102 -13.21 -2.82 -21.68
CA GLU A 102 -14.35 -3.16 -20.82
C GLU A 102 -15.04 -1.89 -20.28
N ARG A 103 -14.28 -0.89 -19.84
CA ARG A 103 -14.83 0.40 -19.39
C ARG A 103 -15.58 1.13 -20.51
N PHE A 104 -15.07 1.08 -21.74
CA PHE A 104 -15.77 1.65 -22.89
C PHE A 104 -17.11 0.95 -23.15
N LEU A 105 -17.15 -0.38 -23.08
CA LEU A 105 -18.41 -1.12 -23.24
C LEU A 105 -19.40 -0.78 -22.13
N LEU A 106 -18.94 -0.68 -20.88
CA LEU A 106 -19.76 -0.27 -19.74
C LEU A 106 -20.28 1.15 -19.89
N SER A 107 -19.49 2.06 -20.46
CA SER A 107 -19.91 3.45 -20.64
C SER A 107 -21.02 3.62 -21.67
N LYS A 108 -21.02 2.77 -22.70
CA LYS A 108 -22.09 2.68 -23.69
C LYS A 108 -23.33 1.96 -23.16
N LYS A 109 -23.15 0.93 -22.33
CA LYS A 109 -24.24 0.08 -21.84
C LYS A 109 -24.98 0.65 -20.63
N ILE A 110 -24.28 1.32 -19.71
CA ILE A 110 -24.83 1.73 -18.41
C ILE A 110 -24.76 3.24 -18.23
N HIS A 111 -23.56 3.83 -18.20
CA HIS A 111 -23.41 5.27 -17.98
C HIS A 111 -22.03 5.78 -18.41
N SER A 112 -21.97 6.95 -19.06
CA SER A 112 -20.75 7.55 -19.62
C SER A 112 -19.57 7.62 -18.66
N LEU A 113 -19.82 7.90 -17.37
CA LEU A 113 -18.80 7.93 -16.31
C LEU A 113 -18.01 6.62 -16.15
N LEU A 114 -18.55 5.47 -16.55
CA LEU A 114 -17.82 4.20 -16.45
C LEU A 114 -16.65 4.08 -17.43
N MET A 115 -16.49 5.04 -18.35
CA MET A 115 -15.28 5.16 -19.16
C MET A 115 -14.07 5.61 -18.34
N THR A 116 -14.31 6.42 -17.30
CA THR A 116 -13.26 6.99 -16.45
C THR A 116 -12.79 5.98 -15.39
N ARG A 117 -11.74 6.33 -14.67
CA ARG A 117 -11.25 5.55 -13.51
C ARG A 117 -11.86 6.12 -12.23
N GLY A 118 -11.97 5.28 -11.20
CA GLY A 118 -12.28 5.69 -9.82
C GLY A 118 -13.71 5.43 -9.38
N VAL A 119 -14.71 5.63 -10.24
CA VAL A 119 -16.11 5.44 -9.85
C VAL A 119 -16.45 3.95 -9.61
N PRO A 120 -17.40 3.63 -8.70
CA PRO A 120 -17.85 2.25 -8.50
C PRO A 120 -18.25 1.56 -9.80
N GLY A 121 -17.87 0.29 -9.96
CA GLY A 121 -18.11 -0.49 -11.18
C GLY A 121 -16.94 -0.52 -12.18
N THR A 122 -15.94 0.35 -12.02
CA THR A 122 -14.77 0.40 -12.92
C THR A 122 -13.67 -0.64 -12.62
N HIS A 123 -13.83 -1.41 -11.54
CA HIS A 123 -12.87 -2.41 -11.07
C HIS A 123 -13.34 -3.84 -11.40
N ASP A 124 -12.40 -4.76 -11.59
CA ASP A 124 -12.65 -6.18 -11.73
C ASP A 124 -12.73 -6.86 -10.36
N ILE A 125 -13.96 -7.01 -9.87
CA ILE A 125 -14.26 -7.63 -8.59
C ILE A 125 -13.89 -9.12 -8.59
N ASN A 126 -13.99 -9.81 -9.74
CA ASN A 126 -13.71 -11.24 -9.83
C ASN A 126 -12.22 -11.51 -9.58
N ILE A 127 -11.34 -10.72 -10.20
CA ILE A 127 -9.89 -10.83 -9.97
C ILE A 127 -9.57 -10.51 -8.50
N MET A 128 -10.17 -9.47 -7.93
CA MET A 128 -9.95 -9.07 -6.54
C MET A 128 -10.38 -10.15 -5.54
N LEU A 129 -11.58 -10.73 -5.71
CA LEU A 129 -12.08 -11.82 -4.85
C LEU A 129 -11.20 -13.07 -4.96
N ASN A 130 -10.78 -13.43 -6.18
CA ASN A 130 -9.87 -14.56 -6.40
C ASN A 130 -8.51 -14.33 -5.74
N PHE A 131 -7.97 -13.10 -5.81
CA PHE A 131 -6.74 -12.73 -5.12
C PHE A 131 -6.86 -12.95 -3.60
N PHE A 132 -7.87 -12.38 -2.94
CA PHE A 132 -8.05 -12.54 -1.50
C PHE A 132 -8.30 -13.98 -1.08
N LYS A 133 -9.05 -14.75 -1.88
CA LYS A 133 -9.27 -16.18 -1.65
C LYS A 133 -7.95 -16.97 -1.68
N ARG A 134 -7.05 -16.65 -2.61
CA ARG A 134 -5.76 -17.34 -2.75
C ARG A 134 -4.75 -16.93 -1.69
N VAL A 135 -4.68 -15.65 -1.33
CA VAL A 135 -3.75 -15.15 -0.29
C VAL A 135 -4.07 -15.72 1.09
N LYS A 136 -5.35 -15.97 1.39
CA LYS A 136 -5.77 -16.51 2.70
C LYS A 136 -5.50 -18.02 2.87
N LYS A 137 -5.06 -18.75 1.83
CA LYS A 137 -4.75 -20.18 1.93
C LYS A 137 -3.41 -20.41 2.65
N ASN A 138 -3.35 -21.42 3.52
CA ASN A 138 -2.13 -21.78 4.24
C ASN A 138 -1.00 -22.24 3.31
N ASN A 139 -1.33 -22.97 2.22
CA ASN A 139 -0.37 -23.37 1.18
C ASN A 139 -0.29 -22.29 0.10
N PHE A 140 0.38 -21.17 0.43
CA PHE A 140 0.59 -20.08 -0.51
C PHE A 140 1.40 -20.53 -1.72
N LYS A 141 0.85 -20.32 -2.92
CA LYS A 141 1.53 -20.51 -4.20
C LYS A 141 1.81 -19.16 -4.84
N SER A 142 2.76 -19.10 -5.78
CA SER A 142 3.01 -17.89 -6.56
C SER A 142 1.73 -17.40 -7.25
N LEU A 143 1.49 -16.09 -7.18
CA LEU A 143 0.32 -15.42 -7.74
C LEU A 143 0.77 -14.33 -8.71
N LYS A 144 0.26 -14.36 -9.93
CA LYS A 144 0.35 -13.24 -10.86
C LYS A 144 -0.82 -12.32 -10.63
N LEU A 145 -0.54 -11.02 -10.57
CA LEU A 145 -1.54 -9.98 -10.39
C LEU A 145 -1.46 -8.99 -11.54
N PRO A 146 -2.61 -8.42 -11.96
CA PRO A 146 -2.59 -7.33 -12.91
C PRO A 146 -1.80 -6.16 -12.31
N LYS A 147 -1.19 -5.39 -13.19
CA LYS A 147 -0.62 -4.09 -12.87
C LYS A 147 -1.22 -3.13 -13.89
N PHE A 148 -2.01 -2.19 -13.41
CA PHE A 148 -2.73 -1.25 -14.26
C PHE A 148 -1.92 0.02 -14.51
#